data_AF-A0A4Y9NTW2-F1
#
_entry.id   AF-A0A4Y9NTW2-F1
#
_cell.length_a   1.000
_cell.length_b   1.000
_cell.length_c   1.000
_cell.angle_alpha   90.00
_cell.angle_beta   90.00
_cell.angle_gamma   90.00
#
_symmetry.space_group_name_H-M   'P 1'
#
loop_
_entity.id
_entity.type
_entity.pdbx_description
1 polymer ?
#
loop_
_entity_poly.entity_id
_entity_poly.type
_entity_poly.pdbx_seq_one_letter_code
_entity_poly.pdbx_strand_id
1 'polypeptide(L)'
;MYHHVKKLMFTVRVDEPDPRFGNMLLEQFGGANGELAAAMQYSIQGLNCEDPDRKDLLMDIGTEELSHLEVVGCLARMHLAPSKNDRQAAEADPLIAIAGGGGVNLFNSQGNPWTADYLKITGELDVDLRSNIAAEARAKIVYERLINFCDDAGSKDALQFLMTREITHMKAFARALESLSKPAFSVGRIAPTPGLVNQYFNDSTGSGDHGEIDTRGPWNEGEDWVFTESPALQSSDPGAAPSIVAESSSPVDEAGLTDLLLHELRDILHAEKQLTKALPKMAQAARFDQLRELFEQHLAETENQVERINECFELLGETARAKPCKGMMGLIEEGQEVMKEGQEKEDAAADLALISAAQRVEHYEMSGYTTARNLAQQLRHSAIVALLSKSLAEEENADLLLNQVARSLMSVAKMPAALEQAE
;
A
#
# COMPACT_ATOMS: atom_id res chain seq x y z
N MET A 1 9.00 -26.21 -2.49
CA MET A 1 9.84 -27.25 -1.85
C MET A 1 11.28 -26.93 -2.21
N TYR A 2 12.18 -26.83 -1.23
CA TYR A 2 13.61 -26.61 -1.49
C TYR A 2 14.35 -27.95 -1.60
N HIS A 3 15.41 -27.97 -2.40
CA HIS A 3 16.33 -29.10 -2.48
C HIS A 3 17.76 -28.54 -2.33
N HIS A 4 18.61 -29.25 -1.58
CA HIS A 4 20.01 -28.85 -1.40
C HIS A 4 20.93 -29.79 -2.17
N VAL A 5 21.82 -29.21 -2.97
CA VAL A 5 22.89 -29.94 -3.65
C VAL A 5 24.20 -29.60 -2.95
N LYS A 6 24.91 -30.61 -2.44
CA LYS A 6 26.16 -30.46 -1.68
C LYS A 6 27.32 -29.76 -2.42
N LYS A 7 27.16 -29.53 -3.72
CA LYS A 7 28.17 -28.86 -4.55
C LYS A 7 27.90 -27.36 -4.46
N LEU A 8 28.87 -26.61 -3.96
CA LEU A 8 28.81 -25.15 -3.93
C LEU A 8 28.62 -24.59 -5.35
N MET A 9 27.84 -23.51 -5.45
CA MET A 9 27.65 -22.77 -6.69
C MET A 9 28.98 -22.23 -7.25
N PHE A 10 29.87 -21.79 -6.35
CA PHE A 10 31.24 -21.41 -6.67
C PHE A 10 32.22 -22.14 -5.74
N THR A 11 33.36 -22.59 -6.28
CA THR A 11 34.34 -23.32 -5.48
C THR A 11 35.14 -22.35 -4.61
N VAL A 12 35.02 -22.49 -3.29
CA VAL A 12 35.79 -21.71 -2.32
C VAL A 12 37.18 -22.31 -2.11
N ARG A 13 38.21 -21.44 -2.13
CA ARG A 13 39.59 -21.78 -1.78
C ARG A 13 40.16 -20.66 -0.90
N VAL A 14 40.80 -21.03 0.20
CA VAL A 14 41.54 -20.13 1.09
C VAL A 14 42.92 -20.74 1.26
N ASP A 15 43.95 -20.04 0.81
CA ASP A 15 45.33 -20.48 0.89
C ASP A 15 45.90 -20.16 2.28
N GLU A 16 45.70 -18.92 2.75
CA GLU A 16 46.10 -18.47 4.09
C GLU A 16 44.90 -17.92 4.87
N PRO A 17 44.42 -18.65 5.90
CA PRO A 17 43.35 -18.16 6.77
C PRO A 17 43.72 -16.88 7.52
N ASP A 18 42.79 -15.93 7.53
CA ASP A 18 42.89 -14.66 8.26
C ASP A 18 41.60 -14.44 9.06
N PRO A 19 41.62 -14.69 10.38
CA PRO A 19 40.45 -14.50 11.23
C PRO A 19 39.89 -13.07 11.26
N ARG A 20 40.72 -12.05 11.04
CA ARG A 20 40.26 -10.65 11.05
C ARG A 20 39.42 -10.40 9.80
N PHE A 21 39.89 -10.86 8.65
CA PHE A 21 39.11 -10.83 7.41
C PHE A 21 37.87 -11.73 7.51
N GLY A 22 37.99 -12.91 8.14
CA GLY A 22 36.86 -13.79 8.44
C GLY A 22 35.72 -13.10 9.21
N ASN A 23 36.05 -12.23 10.17
CA ASN A 23 35.05 -11.41 10.86
C ASN A 23 34.42 -10.35 9.93
N MET A 24 35.20 -9.73 9.03
CA MET A 24 34.66 -8.76 8.06
C MET A 24 33.66 -9.40 7.10
N LEU A 25 33.91 -10.65 6.67
CA LEU A 25 33.00 -11.42 5.81
C LEU A 25 31.61 -11.63 6.44
N LEU A 26 31.48 -11.52 7.77
CA LEU A 26 30.18 -11.60 8.44
C LEU A 26 29.23 -10.46 8.04
N GLU A 27 29.72 -9.33 7.48
CA GLU A 27 28.85 -8.32 6.89
C GLU A 27 28.04 -8.87 5.71
N GLN A 28 28.61 -9.76 4.89
CA GLN A 28 27.88 -10.40 3.79
C GLN A 28 27.14 -11.66 4.21
N PHE A 29 27.39 -12.19 5.41
CA PHE A 29 26.62 -13.32 5.94
C PHE A 29 25.41 -12.86 6.74
N GLY A 30 25.64 -12.17 7.85
CA GLY A 30 24.62 -11.74 8.83
C GLY A 30 24.43 -10.21 8.92
N GLY A 31 25.07 -9.43 8.05
CA GLY A 31 24.90 -7.98 8.00
C GLY A 31 23.64 -7.54 7.24
N ALA A 32 23.32 -6.24 7.34
CA ALA A 32 22.10 -5.66 6.79
C ALA A 32 22.03 -5.65 5.26
N ASN A 33 23.19 -5.73 4.59
CA ASN A 33 23.30 -5.78 3.13
C ASN A 33 23.87 -7.13 2.65
N GLY A 34 23.83 -8.16 3.50
CA GLY A 34 24.36 -9.47 3.20
C GLY A 34 23.35 -10.43 2.58
N GLU A 35 23.84 -11.61 2.23
CA GLU A 35 23.14 -12.63 1.44
C GLU A 35 21.86 -13.13 2.11
N LEU A 36 21.85 -13.26 3.44
CA LEU A 36 20.64 -13.68 4.13
C LEU A 36 19.52 -12.63 4.02
N ALA A 37 19.88 -11.34 4.06
CA ALA A 37 18.89 -10.28 3.89
C ALA A 37 18.31 -10.29 2.47
N ALA A 38 19.15 -10.43 1.45
CA ALA A 38 18.73 -10.54 0.05
C ALA A 38 17.83 -11.78 -0.17
N ALA A 39 18.28 -12.97 0.24
CA ALA A 39 17.55 -14.22 0.12
C ALA A 39 16.14 -14.15 0.73
N MET A 40 16.04 -13.63 1.96
CA MET A 40 14.77 -13.53 2.66
C MET A 40 13.88 -12.44 2.07
N GLN A 41 14.42 -11.28 1.70
CA GLN A 41 13.65 -10.21 1.09
C GLN A 41 12.97 -10.67 -0.20
N TYR A 42 13.74 -11.24 -1.13
CA TYR A 42 13.22 -11.60 -2.45
C TYR A 42 12.26 -12.80 -2.38
N SER A 43 12.56 -13.80 -1.53
CA SER A 43 11.67 -14.94 -1.34
C SER A 43 10.31 -14.52 -0.77
N ILE A 44 10.28 -13.63 0.24
CA ILE A 44 9.01 -13.21 0.86
C ILE A 44 8.23 -12.27 -0.07
N GLN A 45 8.91 -11.36 -0.78
CA GLN A 45 8.27 -10.57 -1.83
C GLN A 45 7.67 -11.47 -2.92
N GLY A 46 8.38 -12.51 -3.36
CA GLY A 46 7.90 -13.48 -4.33
C GLY A 46 6.65 -14.24 -3.85
N LEU A 47 6.57 -14.59 -2.56
CA LEU A 47 5.37 -15.19 -1.98
C LEU A 47 4.15 -14.26 -2.06
N ASN A 48 4.36 -12.96 -1.83
CA ASN A 48 3.32 -11.94 -1.84
C ASN A 48 3.01 -11.38 -3.24
N CYS A 49 3.82 -11.72 -4.25
CA CYS A 49 3.69 -11.18 -5.60
C CYS A 49 2.54 -11.86 -6.37
N GLU A 50 1.62 -11.04 -6.89
CA GLU A 50 0.48 -11.49 -7.71
C GLU A 50 0.84 -11.63 -9.19
N ASP A 51 1.88 -10.96 -9.68
CA ASP A 51 2.39 -11.07 -11.05
C ASP A 51 3.21 -12.37 -11.20
N PRO A 52 2.78 -13.35 -12.02
CA PRO A 52 3.45 -14.65 -12.11
C PRO A 52 4.89 -14.56 -12.62
N ASP A 53 5.18 -13.68 -13.58
CA ASP A 53 6.50 -13.57 -14.20
C ASP A 53 7.52 -12.94 -13.24
N ARG A 54 7.10 -11.90 -12.51
CA ARG A 54 7.98 -11.23 -11.54
C ARG A 54 8.09 -12.04 -10.26
N LYS A 55 7.07 -12.81 -9.90
CA LYS A 55 7.16 -13.83 -8.86
C LYS A 55 8.24 -14.87 -9.17
N ASP A 56 8.26 -15.38 -10.41
CA ASP A 56 9.29 -16.34 -10.87
C ASP A 56 10.69 -15.75 -10.70
N LEU A 57 10.92 -14.53 -11.22
CA LEU A 57 12.17 -13.79 -11.05
C LEU A 57 12.60 -13.65 -9.57
N LEU A 58 11.68 -13.24 -8.70
CA LEU A 58 11.96 -13.03 -7.27
C LEU A 58 12.33 -14.34 -6.57
N MET A 59 11.64 -15.44 -6.90
CA MET A 59 11.88 -16.75 -6.32
C MET A 59 13.19 -17.37 -6.83
N ASP A 60 13.52 -17.15 -8.10
CA ASP A 60 14.80 -17.57 -8.70
C ASP A 60 15.98 -16.88 -8.01
N ILE A 61 15.97 -15.54 -7.97
CA ILE A 61 17.06 -14.78 -7.34
C ILE A 61 17.12 -15.06 -5.85
N GLY A 62 15.98 -15.05 -5.14
CA GLY A 62 15.96 -15.38 -3.70
C GLY A 62 16.51 -16.78 -3.38
N THR A 63 16.38 -17.74 -4.31
CA THR A 63 16.99 -19.06 -4.19
C THR A 63 18.48 -19.05 -4.51
N GLU A 64 18.92 -18.24 -5.48
CA GLU A 64 20.33 -18.01 -5.78
C GLU A 64 21.08 -17.42 -4.58
N GLU A 65 20.49 -16.45 -3.87
CA GLU A 65 21.11 -15.84 -2.69
C GLU A 65 21.34 -16.81 -1.53
N LEU A 66 20.54 -17.88 -1.42
CA LEU A 66 20.84 -18.95 -0.45
C LEU A 66 22.12 -19.71 -0.82
N SER A 67 22.44 -19.81 -2.11
CA SER A 67 23.70 -20.39 -2.58
C SER A 67 24.87 -19.44 -2.34
N HIS A 68 24.67 -18.13 -2.50
CA HIS A 68 25.66 -17.12 -2.14
C HIS A 68 25.96 -17.10 -0.65
N LEU A 69 24.92 -17.18 0.19
CA LEU A 69 25.07 -17.32 1.64
C LEU A 69 25.92 -18.53 2.02
N GLU A 70 25.76 -19.67 1.32
CA GLU A 70 26.59 -20.86 1.53
C GLU A 70 28.06 -20.63 1.12
N VAL A 71 28.31 -19.95 -0.01
CA VAL A 71 29.66 -19.60 -0.48
C VAL A 71 30.34 -18.67 0.52
N VAL A 72 29.69 -17.57 0.94
CA VAL A 72 30.22 -16.62 1.94
C VAL A 72 30.45 -17.31 3.28
N GLY A 73 29.48 -18.11 3.73
CA GLY A 73 29.59 -18.86 4.98
C GLY A 73 30.77 -19.84 4.98
N CYS A 74 31.03 -20.50 3.84
CA CYS A 74 32.21 -21.35 3.68
C CYS A 74 33.51 -20.54 3.73
N LEU A 75 33.56 -19.40 3.03
CA LEU A 75 34.71 -18.50 3.02
C LEU A 75 35.04 -18.03 4.45
N ALA A 76 34.06 -17.44 5.14
CA ALA A 76 34.20 -16.94 6.49
C ALA A 76 34.62 -18.05 7.45
N ARG A 77 33.96 -19.22 7.41
CA ARG A 77 34.35 -20.36 8.24
C ARG A 77 35.79 -20.81 8.01
N MET A 78 36.28 -20.80 6.77
CA MET A 78 37.67 -21.19 6.47
C MET A 78 38.68 -20.18 7.03
N HIS A 79 38.39 -18.88 6.95
CA HIS A 79 39.20 -17.83 7.57
C HIS A 79 39.16 -17.84 9.10
N LEU A 80 38.00 -18.14 9.71
CA LEU A 80 37.79 -18.11 11.16
C LEU A 80 38.27 -19.38 11.89
N ALA A 81 38.47 -20.49 11.17
CA ALA A 81 38.81 -21.78 11.75
C ALA A 81 40.02 -21.76 12.72
N PRO A 82 41.12 -21.00 12.46
CA PRO A 82 42.24 -20.92 13.39
C PRO A 82 41.87 -20.39 14.78
N SER A 83 40.85 -19.53 14.89
CA SER A 83 40.46 -18.88 16.16
C SER A 83 39.95 -19.84 17.21
N LYS A 84 39.46 -21.03 16.83
CA LYS A 84 38.79 -21.97 17.73
C LYS A 84 39.62 -22.39 18.93
N ASN A 85 40.92 -22.60 18.72
CA ASN A 85 41.83 -23.10 19.76
C ASN A 85 42.92 -22.08 20.12
N ASP A 86 42.83 -20.85 19.60
CA ASP A 86 43.80 -19.80 19.86
C ASP A 86 43.34 -18.93 21.05
N ARG A 87 44.18 -18.86 22.08
CA ARG A 87 43.85 -18.11 23.30
C ARG A 87 43.78 -16.60 23.05
N GLN A 88 44.67 -16.04 22.23
CA GLN A 88 44.68 -14.60 21.98
C GLN A 88 43.46 -14.19 21.17
N ALA A 89 43.06 -15.00 20.19
CA ALA A 89 41.83 -14.83 19.44
C ALA A 89 40.60 -14.90 20.36
N ALA A 90 40.57 -15.83 21.31
CA ALA A 90 39.48 -15.94 22.28
C ALA A 90 39.40 -14.76 23.26
N GLU A 91 40.53 -14.17 23.63
CA GLU A 91 40.57 -12.96 24.45
C GLU A 91 40.15 -11.71 23.66
N ALA A 92 40.44 -11.67 22.35
CA ALA A 92 40.07 -10.55 21.47
C ALA A 92 38.61 -10.59 21.01
N ASP A 93 38.11 -11.77 20.63
CA ASP A 93 36.74 -11.97 20.15
C ASP A 93 36.18 -13.32 20.66
N PRO A 94 35.61 -13.34 21.88
CA PRO A 94 35.01 -14.54 22.44
C PRO A 94 33.73 -14.96 21.70
N LEU A 95 33.05 -14.05 21.00
CA LEU A 95 31.86 -14.38 20.23
C LEU A 95 32.21 -15.35 19.09
N ILE A 96 33.30 -15.08 18.37
CA ILE A 96 33.76 -15.95 17.29
C ILE A 96 34.47 -17.20 17.82
N ALA A 97 35.44 -17.03 18.72
CA ALA A 97 36.31 -18.13 19.14
C ALA A 97 35.59 -19.14 20.07
N ILE A 98 34.82 -18.64 21.03
CA ILE A 98 34.17 -19.47 22.06
C ILE A 98 32.74 -19.82 21.66
N ALA A 99 31.87 -18.81 21.45
CA ALA A 99 30.47 -19.06 21.15
C ALA A 99 30.27 -19.64 19.73
N GLY A 100 31.00 -19.12 18.74
CA GLY A 100 30.99 -19.61 17.36
C GLY A 100 31.95 -20.77 17.07
N GLY A 101 32.87 -21.09 17.99
CA GLY A 101 33.82 -22.18 17.82
C GLY A 101 34.72 -22.05 16.59
N GLY A 102 35.08 -20.83 16.19
CA GLY A 102 35.83 -20.53 14.96
C GLY A 102 35.01 -20.72 13.68
N GLY A 103 33.68 -20.66 13.77
CA GLY A 103 32.75 -20.75 12.66
C GLY A 103 31.91 -19.48 12.47
N VAL A 104 30.92 -19.56 11.59
CA VAL A 104 29.95 -18.48 11.35
C VAL A 104 28.77 -18.58 12.30
N ASN A 105 28.25 -17.44 12.71
CA ASN A 105 26.97 -17.28 13.39
C ASN A 105 26.17 -16.16 12.69
N LEU A 106 24.87 -16.04 12.99
CA LEU A 106 24.00 -15.00 12.40
C LEU A 106 24.18 -13.64 13.08
N PHE A 107 25.40 -13.11 12.97
CA PHE A 107 25.77 -11.77 13.41
C PHE A 107 26.51 -11.05 12.28
N ASN A 108 26.53 -9.72 12.34
CA ASN A 108 27.41 -8.92 11.49
C ASN A 108 28.84 -8.82 12.08
N SER A 109 29.75 -8.08 11.43
CA SER A 109 31.16 -7.97 11.85
C SER A 109 31.39 -7.24 13.19
N GLN A 110 30.33 -6.65 13.75
CA GLN A 110 30.32 -6.00 15.07
C GLN A 110 29.63 -6.86 16.14
N GLY A 111 29.19 -8.07 15.80
CA GLY A 111 28.50 -8.96 16.73
C GLY A 111 27.05 -8.57 16.99
N ASN A 112 26.41 -7.78 16.12
CA ASN A 112 24.97 -7.52 16.21
C ASN A 112 24.18 -8.67 15.57
N PRO A 113 23.16 -9.22 16.24
CA PRO A 113 22.35 -10.29 15.68
C PRO A 113 21.65 -9.83 14.40
N TRP A 114 21.55 -10.71 13.41
CA TRP A 114 20.71 -10.46 12.23
C TRP A 114 19.25 -10.24 12.66
N THR A 115 18.59 -9.25 12.06
CA THR A 115 17.18 -8.92 12.32
C THR A 115 16.39 -8.82 11.03
N ALA A 116 15.12 -9.23 11.08
CA ALA A 116 14.18 -9.06 9.97
C ALA A 116 13.92 -7.57 9.63
N ASP A 117 14.30 -6.62 10.50
CA ASP A 117 14.20 -5.18 10.24
C ASP A 117 15.04 -4.73 9.02
N TYR A 118 16.03 -5.55 8.61
CA TYR A 118 16.81 -5.30 7.40
C TYR A 118 15.98 -5.41 6.12
N LEU A 119 14.92 -6.22 6.14
CA LEU A 119 14.09 -6.50 4.96
C LEU A 119 13.17 -5.32 4.61
N LYS A 120 12.90 -5.13 3.32
CA LYS A 120 11.94 -4.16 2.77
C LYS A 120 10.91 -4.90 1.93
N ILE A 121 9.75 -5.16 2.54
CA ILE A 121 8.66 -5.92 1.94
C ILE A 121 7.40 -5.07 2.09
N THR A 122 6.81 -4.66 0.98
CA THR A 122 5.67 -3.73 0.98
C THR A 122 4.40 -4.35 0.40
N GLY A 123 4.52 -5.36 -0.46
CA GLY A 123 3.41 -5.91 -1.23
C GLY A 123 3.09 -5.11 -2.49
N GLU A 124 3.77 -3.98 -2.70
CA GLU A 124 3.67 -3.17 -3.92
C GLU A 124 4.88 -3.46 -4.83
N LEU A 125 4.63 -4.18 -5.92
CA LEU A 125 5.69 -4.75 -6.77
C LEU A 125 6.73 -3.73 -7.25
N ASP A 126 6.31 -2.55 -7.72
CA ASP A 126 7.24 -1.52 -8.19
C ASP A 126 8.03 -0.84 -7.05
N VAL A 127 7.51 -0.86 -5.82
CA VAL A 127 8.23 -0.37 -4.64
C VAL A 127 9.25 -1.41 -4.16
N ASP A 128 8.86 -2.67 -4.17
CA ASP A 128 9.72 -3.80 -3.81
C ASP A 128 10.88 -3.95 -4.80
N LEU A 129 10.64 -3.85 -6.11
CA LEU A 129 11.70 -3.88 -7.13
C LEU A 129 12.70 -2.72 -6.99
N ARG A 130 12.23 -1.49 -6.70
CA ARG A 130 13.12 -0.35 -6.40
C ARG A 130 13.98 -0.62 -5.16
N SER A 131 13.40 -1.24 -4.14
CA SER A 131 14.10 -1.63 -2.91
C SER A 131 15.17 -2.70 -3.18
N ASN A 132 14.90 -3.65 -4.09
CA ASN A 132 15.84 -4.70 -4.48
C ASN A 132 17.03 -4.14 -5.26
N ILE A 133 16.79 -3.26 -6.24
CA ILE A 133 17.88 -2.55 -6.96
C ILE A 133 18.81 -1.84 -5.96
N ALA A 134 18.24 -1.19 -4.95
CA ALA A 134 19.01 -0.54 -3.91
C ALA A 134 19.74 -1.52 -2.98
N ALA A 135 19.14 -2.68 -2.67
CA ALA A 135 19.77 -3.74 -1.88
C ALA A 135 21.01 -4.31 -2.60
N GLU A 136 20.87 -4.65 -3.88
CA GLU A 136 21.97 -5.11 -4.74
C GLU A 136 23.12 -4.10 -4.82
N ALA A 137 22.79 -2.80 -4.96
CA ALA A 137 23.79 -1.76 -4.99
C ALA A 137 24.58 -1.64 -3.66
N ARG A 138 23.89 -1.81 -2.53
CA ARG A 138 24.54 -1.83 -1.21
C ARG A 138 25.36 -3.09 -0.97
N ALA A 139 24.90 -4.26 -1.39
CA ALA A 139 25.67 -5.50 -1.32
C ALA A 139 26.95 -5.41 -2.17
N LYS A 140 26.83 -4.95 -3.41
CA LYS A 140 27.97 -4.80 -4.35
C LYS A 140 29.08 -3.91 -3.80
N ILE A 141 28.76 -2.80 -3.12
CA ILE A 141 29.80 -1.92 -2.56
C ILE A 141 30.47 -2.51 -1.33
N VAL A 142 29.77 -3.34 -0.55
CA VAL A 142 30.38 -4.10 0.56
C VAL A 142 31.36 -5.13 0.01
N TYR A 143 30.99 -5.86 -1.05
CA TYR A 143 31.92 -6.78 -1.72
C TYR A 143 33.17 -6.09 -2.26
N GLU A 144 33.04 -4.94 -2.91
CA GLU A 144 34.19 -4.18 -3.42
C GLU A 144 35.16 -3.81 -2.29
N ARG A 145 34.63 -3.40 -1.14
CA ARG A 145 35.44 -3.10 0.05
C ARG A 145 36.12 -4.34 0.60
N LEU A 146 35.42 -5.47 0.68
CA LEU A 146 36.00 -6.75 1.13
C LEU A 146 37.13 -7.20 0.20
N ILE A 147 36.96 -7.11 -1.11
CA ILE A 147 38.00 -7.43 -2.10
C ILE A 147 39.25 -6.57 -1.87
N ASN A 148 39.08 -5.28 -1.58
CA ASN A 148 40.18 -4.35 -1.32
C ASN A 148 40.95 -4.66 -0.03
N PHE A 149 40.31 -5.29 0.97
CA PHE A 149 40.94 -5.68 2.24
C PHE A 149 41.40 -7.14 2.28
N CYS A 150 41.10 -7.92 1.25
CA CYS A 150 41.52 -9.32 1.15
C CYS A 150 42.91 -9.39 0.54
N ASP A 151 43.78 -10.28 1.03
CA ASP A 151 45.06 -10.59 0.37
C ASP A 151 45.02 -11.95 -0.34
N ASP A 152 44.23 -12.90 0.18
CA ASP A 152 44.08 -14.26 -0.34
C ASP A 152 43.43 -14.28 -1.75
N ALA A 153 44.10 -14.96 -2.70
CA ALA A 153 43.69 -14.95 -4.10
C ALA A 153 42.42 -15.78 -4.36
N GLY A 154 42.27 -16.92 -3.70
CA GLY A 154 41.08 -17.77 -3.83
C GLY A 154 39.82 -17.09 -3.27
N SER A 155 39.99 -16.36 -2.17
CA SER A 155 38.93 -15.54 -1.57
C SER A 155 38.54 -14.38 -2.45
N LYS A 156 39.51 -13.67 -3.04
CA LYS A 156 39.23 -12.61 -4.04
C LYS A 156 38.42 -13.13 -5.23
N ASP A 157 38.74 -14.32 -5.74
CA ASP A 157 38.02 -14.92 -6.87
C ASP A 157 36.55 -15.20 -6.54
N ALA A 158 36.29 -15.78 -5.36
CA ALA A 158 34.93 -16.01 -4.88
C ALA A 158 34.16 -14.69 -4.64
N LEU A 159 34.79 -13.68 -4.03
CA LEU A 159 34.17 -12.38 -3.81
C LEU A 159 33.90 -11.64 -5.12
N GLN A 160 34.79 -11.77 -6.11
CA GLN A 160 34.59 -11.21 -7.44
C GLN A 160 33.40 -11.86 -8.15
N PHE A 161 33.23 -13.18 -8.02
CA PHE A 161 32.05 -13.88 -8.52
C PHE A 161 30.77 -13.31 -7.92
N LEU A 162 30.67 -13.25 -6.59
CA LEU A 162 29.50 -12.74 -5.86
C LEU A 162 29.20 -11.28 -6.25
N MET A 163 30.19 -10.39 -6.16
CA MET A 163 30.05 -8.99 -6.57
C MET A 163 29.50 -8.83 -8.00
N THR A 164 29.91 -9.70 -8.93
CA THR A 164 29.43 -9.69 -10.31
C THR A 164 27.99 -10.18 -10.42
N ARG A 165 27.55 -11.11 -9.57
CA ARG A 165 26.16 -11.54 -9.50
C ARG A 165 25.24 -10.41 -9.02
N GLU A 166 25.67 -9.57 -8.10
CA GLU A 166 24.85 -8.43 -7.65
C GLU A 166 24.55 -7.45 -8.78
N ILE A 167 25.52 -7.20 -9.67
CA ILE A 167 25.30 -6.39 -10.88
C ILE A 167 24.29 -7.07 -11.82
N THR A 168 24.29 -8.40 -11.88
CA THR A 168 23.34 -9.13 -12.71
C THR A 168 21.93 -9.08 -12.14
N HIS A 169 21.78 -9.24 -10.83
CA HIS A 169 20.49 -9.12 -10.13
C HIS A 169 19.94 -7.70 -10.25
N MET A 170 20.78 -6.68 -10.04
CA MET A 170 20.42 -5.27 -10.23
C MET A 170 19.90 -5.00 -11.64
N LYS A 171 20.55 -5.56 -12.67
CA LYS A 171 20.07 -5.49 -14.05
C LYS A 171 18.72 -6.18 -14.21
N ALA A 172 18.54 -7.37 -13.66
CA ALA A 172 17.29 -8.13 -13.77
C ALA A 172 16.12 -7.37 -13.12
N PHE A 173 16.30 -6.87 -11.90
CA PHE A 173 15.30 -6.07 -11.20
C PHE A 173 15.01 -4.75 -11.92
N ALA A 174 16.02 -4.06 -12.45
CA ALA A 174 15.82 -2.85 -13.25
C ALA A 174 14.98 -3.12 -14.51
N ARG A 175 15.26 -4.22 -15.23
CA ARG A 175 14.45 -4.62 -16.40
C ARG A 175 13.04 -5.01 -16.03
N ALA A 176 12.85 -5.70 -14.90
CA ALA A 176 11.53 -6.02 -14.40
C ALA A 176 10.73 -4.75 -14.07
N LEU A 177 11.35 -3.77 -13.42
CA LEU A 177 10.72 -2.48 -13.11
C LEU A 177 10.36 -1.70 -14.38
N GLU A 178 11.30 -1.57 -15.33
CA GLU A 178 11.07 -0.92 -16.62
C GLU A 178 9.90 -1.56 -17.39
N SER A 179 9.79 -2.89 -17.35
CA SER A 179 8.75 -3.62 -18.09
C SER A 179 7.33 -3.38 -17.58
N LEU A 180 7.16 -2.87 -16.34
CA LEU A 180 5.85 -2.49 -15.82
C LEU A 180 5.25 -1.29 -16.58
N SER A 181 6.06 -0.56 -17.36
CA SER A 181 5.63 0.60 -18.16
C SER A 181 4.89 1.66 -17.33
N LYS A 182 5.18 1.71 -16.02
CA LYS A 182 4.64 2.70 -15.09
C LYS A 182 5.47 3.99 -15.18
N PRO A 183 4.84 5.18 -15.07
CA PRO A 183 5.57 6.43 -14.90
C PRO A 183 6.50 6.36 -13.67
N ALA A 184 7.72 6.88 -13.79
CA ALA A 184 8.79 6.69 -12.80
C ALA A 184 8.39 7.08 -11.36
N PHE A 185 7.56 8.10 -11.21
CA PHE A 185 7.12 8.66 -9.92
C PHE A 185 5.68 8.30 -9.55
N SER A 186 5.06 7.37 -10.28
CA SER A 186 3.74 6.84 -9.93
C SER A 186 3.91 5.68 -8.96
N VAL A 187 3.55 5.92 -7.68
CA VAL A 187 3.56 4.92 -6.61
C VAL A 187 2.19 4.94 -5.94
N GLY A 188 1.56 3.77 -5.84
CA GLY A 188 0.19 3.65 -5.33
C GLY A 188 -0.85 4.26 -6.28
N ARG A 189 -2.01 4.68 -5.73
CA ARG A 189 -3.17 5.15 -6.51
C ARG A 189 -3.49 6.63 -6.34
N ILE A 190 -3.04 7.26 -5.26
CA ILE A 190 -3.40 8.64 -4.94
C ILE A 190 -2.43 9.57 -5.66
N ALA A 191 -2.96 10.46 -6.50
CA ALA A 191 -2.15 11.47 -7.19
C ALA A 191 -1.60 12.50 -6.20
N PRO A 192 -0.38 13.01 -6.41
CA PRO A 192 0.16 14.08 -5.58
C PRO A 192 -0.61 15.39 -5.84
N THR A 193 -0.59 16.30 -4.87
CA THR A 193 -1.21 17.62 -5.00
C THR A 193 -0.55 18.42 -6.13
N PRO A 194 -1.32 18.90 -7.13
CA PRO A 194 -0.81 19.75 -8.21
C PRO A 194 -0.09 20.99 -7.66
N GLY A 195 0.96 21.43 -8.36
CA GLY A 195 1.80 22.57 -7.97
C GLY A 195 2.74 22.29 -6.79
N LEU A 196 2.29 21.55 -5.77
CA LEU A 196 3.13 21.19 -4.61
C LEU A 196 4.18 20.13 -4.96
N VAL A 197 3.82 19.15 -5.81
CA VAL A 197 4.74 18.08 -6.25
C VAL A 197 6.02 18.61 -6.92
N ASN A 198 5.97 19.81 -7.50
CA ASN A 198 7.06 20.44 -8.20
C ASN A 198 7.88 21.40 -7.30
N GLN A 199 7.50 21.62 -6.04
CA GLN A 199 8.21 22.54 -5.16
C GLN A 199 9.40 21.86 -4.48
N TYR A 200 10.59 22.41 -4.69
CA TYR A 200 11.81 22.03 -3.98
C TYR A 200 12.11 23.06 -2.90
N PHE A 201 12.04 22.66 -1.62
CA PHE A 201 12.31 23.55 -0.49
C PHE A 201 13.80 23.57 -0.13
N ASN A 202 14.41 24.74 -0.19
CA ASN A 202 15.79 24.95 0.23
C ASN A 202 15.87 25.18 1.75
N ASP A 203 15.63 24.13 2.53
CA ASP A 203 15.56 24.21 3.99
C ASP A 203 16.91 24.12 4.72
N SER A 204 17.99 23.86 3.98
CA SER A 204 19.36 23.85 4.50
C SER A 204 20.21 24.83 3.72
N THR A 205 20.26 26.07 4.19
CA THR A 205 20.89 27.18 3.47
C THR A 205 22.32 27.47 3.92
N GLY A 206 23.19 27.84 2.97
CA GLY A 206 24.55 28.28 3.24
C GLY A 206 25.05 29.31 2.21
N SER A 207 25.64 30.42 2.69
CA SER A 207 26.20 31.48 1.85
C SER A 207 27.72 31.42 1.70
N GLY A 208 28.39 30.52 2.44
CA GLY A 208 29.83 30.26 2.38
C GLY A 208 30.74 31.38 2.89
N ASP A 209 31.37 31.16 4.05
CA ASP A 209 32.71 31.68 4.41
C ASP A 209 33.46 30.69 5.37
N HIS A 210 32.73 29.86 6.14
CA HIS A 210 33.23 28.64 6.84
C HIS A 210 32.21 27.46 6.77
N GLY A 211 31.36 27.43 5.74
CA GLY A 211 30.31 26.42 5.53
C GLY A 211 30.07 26.13 4.05
N GLU A 212 29.26 25.12 3.75
CA GLU A 212 28.88 24.78 2.38
C GLU A 212 27.98 25.86 1.76
N ILE A 213 27.99 25.93 0.43
CA ILE A 213 27.16 26.87 -0.33
C ILE A 213 25.89 26.19 -0.80
N ASP A 214 24.83 26.96 -1.01
CA ASP A 214 23.65 26.49 -1.71
C ASP A 214 24.01 26.09 -3.15
N THR A 215 23.58 24.88 -3.52
CA THR A 215 23.84 24.33 -4.84
C THR A 215 22.56 24.16 -5.62
N ARG A 216 22.70 24.36 -6.94
CA ARG A 216 21.62 24.20 -7.89
C ARG A 216 21.97 23.14 -8.93
N GLY A 217 20.97 22.40 -9.39
CA GLY A 217 21.15 21.31 -10.35
C GLY A 217 19.83 20.71 -10.79
N PRO A 218 19.84 19.67 -11.64
CA PRO A 218 18.62 19.09 -12.23
C PRO A 218 17.63 18.51 -11.21
N TRP A 219 18.02 18.38 -9.94
CA TRP A 219 17.15 17.97 -8.84
C TRP A 219 16.38 19.13 -8.19
N ASN A 220 16.69 20.39 -8.52
CA ASN A 220 16.03 21.60 -7.99
C ASN A 220 15.99 22.80 -8.97
N GLU A 221 16.28 22.54 -10.25
CA GLU A 221 16.24 23.46 -11.39
C GLU A 221 15.68 22.75 -12.63
N GLY A 222 14.87 23.47 -13.41
CA GLY A 222 14.26 22.95 -14.63
C GLY A 222 12.80 23.38 -14.76
N GLU A 223 12.17 23.04 -15.88
CA GLU A 223 10.76 23.40 -16.15
C GLU A 223 9.79 22.70 -15.17
N ASP A 224 10.18 21.55 -14.64
CA ASP A 224 9.38 20.76 -13.70
C ASP A 224 9.59 21.18 -12.22
N TRP A 225 10.49 22.12 -11.93
CA TRP A 225 10.83 22.52 -10.56
C TRP A 225 10.48 23.98 -10.26
N VAL A 226 9.81 24.19 -9.13
CA VAL A 226 9.65 25.47 -8.46
C VAL A 226 10.58 25.49 -7.26
N PHE A 227 11.69 26.21 -7.36
CA PHE A 227 12.60 26.37 -6.23
C PHE A 227 12.01 27.34 -5.21
N THR A 228 11.84 26.88 -3.98
CA THR A 228 11.23 27.63 -2.89
C THR A 228 12.28 27.89 -1.81
N GLU A 229 12.54 29.16 -1.49
CA GLU A 229 13.39 29.53 -0.35
C GLU A 229 12.83 28.97 0.96
N SER A 230 13.68 28.70 1.95
CA SER A 230 13.22 28.12 3.21
C SER A 230 12.06 28.93 3.82
N PRO A 231 10.91 28.30 4.11
CA PRO A 231 9.82 28.96 4.82
C PRO A 231 10.24 29.54 6.17
N ALA A 232 11.29 29.00 6.81
CA ALA A 232 11.81 29.50 8.08
C ALA A 232 12.53 30.86 7.95
N LEU A 233 13.01 31.21 6.76
CA LEU A 233 13.70 32.48 6.48
C LEU A 233 12.76 33.55 5.92
N GLN A 234 11.54 33.17 5.57
CA GLN A 234 10.54 34.08 5.05
C GLN A 234 9.91 34.89 6.18
N SER A 235 9.80 36.21 5.98
CA SER A 235 9.15 37.09 6.95
C SER A 235 7.68 36.71 7.11
N SER A 236 7.18 36.65 8.34
CA SER A 236 5.77 36.46 8.68
C SER A 236 4.90 37.70 8.38
N ASP A 237 5.16 38.40 7.28
CA ASP A 237 4.41 39.58 6.89
C ASP A 237 3.05 39.14 6.31
N PRO A 238 1.90 39.51 6.92
CA PRO A 238 0.58 39.03 6.52
C PRO A 238 0.16 39.42 5.09
N GLY A 239 0.90 40.31 4.43
CA GLY A 239 0.66 40.75 3.05
C GLY A 239 1.54 40.07 1.99
N ALA A 240 2.52 39.25 2.38
CA ALA A 240 3.33 38.48 1.44
C ALA A 240 2.58 37.21 1.02
N ALA A 241 2.56 36.91 -0.28
CA ALA A 241 1.98 35.67 -0.77
C ALA A 241 2.70 34.47 -0.13
N PRO A 242 1.99 33.40 0.28
CA PRO A 242 2.65 32.20 0.78
C PRO A 242 3.57 31.67 -0.33
N SER A 243 4.84 31.46 -0.01
CA SER A 243 5.79 30.83 -0.94
C SER A 243 5.41 29.38 -1.24
N ILE A 244 4.69 28.75 -0.30
CA ILE A 244 4.15 27.41 -0.44
C ILE A 244 2.87 27.52 -1.27
N VAL A 245 2.95 27.08 -2.52
CA VAL A 245 1.76 26.91 -3.36
C VAL A 245 1.09 25.60 -2.95
N ALA A 246 0.26 25.65 -1.92
CA ALA A 246 -0.70 24.60 -1.63
C ALA A 246 -2.03 25.02 -2.27
N GLU A 247 -2.59 24.18 -3.13
CA GLU A 247 -3.97 24.34 -3.62
C GLU A 247 -4.95 24.06 -2.48
N SER A 248 -5.01 24.96 -1.51
CA SER A 248 -6.07 25.02 -0.52
C SER A 248 -7.01 26.15 -0.93
N SER A 249 -8.29 25.85 -1.07
CA SER A 249 -9.32 26.88 -1.21
C SER A 249 -9.26 27.82 0.00
N SER A 250 -9.63 29.09 -0.21
CA SER A 250 -9.81 30.02 0.90
C SER A 250 -10.76 29.41 1.94
N PRO A 251 -10.53 29.65 3.24
CA PRO A 251 -11.44 29.21 4.29
C PRO A 251 -12.86 29.63 3.92
N VAL A 252 -13.76 28.65 3.79
CA VAL A 252 -15.18 28.92 3.56
C VAL A 252 -15.78 29.36 4.89
N ASP A 253 -16.65 30.36 4.86
CA ASP A 253 -17.41 30.77 6.04
C ASP A 253 -18.24 29.58 6.58
N GLU A 254 -18.31 29.46 7.91
CA GLU A 254 -19.05 28.41 8.62
C GLU A 254 -20.52 28.37 8.18
N ALA A 255 -21.09 29.54 7.87
CA ALA A 255 -22.44 29.68 7.36
C ALA A 255 -22.67 28.90 6.06
N GLY A 256 -21.72 28.93 5.13
CA GLY A 256 -21.84 28.22 3.85
C GLY A 256 -21.82 26.70 4.00
N LEU A 257 -21.01 26.18 4.93
CA LEU A 257 -20.98 24.75 5.26
C LEU A 257 -22.24 24.31 6.00
N THR A 258 -22.78 25.16 6.87
CA THR A 258 -24.04 24.90 7.58
C THR A 258 -25.22 24.84 6.62
N ASP A 259 -25.30 25.78 5.67
CA ASP A 259 -26.32 25.80 4.62
C ASP A 259 -26.24 24.54 3.74
N LEU A 260 -25.03 24.09 3.41
CA LEU A 260 -24.82 22.87 2.65
C LEU A 260 -25.22 21.62 3.46
N LEU A 261 -24.85 21.53 4.74
CA LEU A 261 -25.29 20.43 5.61
C LEU A 261 -26.82 20.37 5.68
N LEU A 262 -27.48 21.52 5.88
CA LEU A 262 -28.94 21.59 5.86
C LEU A 262 -29.51 21.19 4.51
N HIS A 263 -28.88 21.56 3.40
CA HIS A 263 -29.29 21.12 2.08
C HIS A 263 -29.26 19.59 1.94
N GLU A 264 -28.14 18.96 2.32
CA GLU A 264 -27.97 17.50 2.28
C GLU A 264 -28.98 16.78 3.18
N LEU A 265 -29.16 17.21 4.42
CA LEU A 265 -30.16 16.64 5.33
C LEU A 265 -31.58 16.74 4.77
N ARG A 266 -31.91 17.83 4.07
CA ARG A 266 -33.24 18.01 3.45
C ARG A 266 -33.44 17.12 2.22
N ASP A 267 -32.37 16.86 1.46
CA ASP A 267 -32.39 15.98 0.29
C ASP A 267 -32.55 14.52 0.74
N ILE A 268 -31.73 14.07 1.69
CA ILE A 268 -31.81 12.72 2.29
C ILE A 268 -33.19 12.51 2.93
N LEU A 269 -33.70 13.46 3.74
CA LEU A 269 -35.04 13.35 4.33
C LEU A 269 -36.14 13.15 3.27
N HIS A 270 -36.00 13.74 2.09
CA HIS A 270 -36.93 13.52 0.99
C HIS A 270 -36.73 12.17 0.31
N ALA A 271 -35.48 11.74 0.12
CA ALA A 271 -35.15 10.43 -0.44
C ALA A 271 -35.78 9.30 0.39
N GLU A 272 -35.49 9.29 1.68
CA GLU A 272 -36.01 8.35 2.69
C GLU A 272 -37.55 8.29 2.72
N LYS A 273 -38.20 9.46 2.72
CA LYS A 273 -39.67 9.55 2.70
C LYS A 273 -40.30 9.03 1.40
N GLN A 274 -39.54 8.96 0.32
CA GLN A 274 -40.00 8.31 -0.90
C GLN A 274 -39.76 6.80 -0.84
N LEU A 275 -38.63 6.36 -0.29
CA LEU A 275 -38.30 4.94 -0.13
C LEU A 275 -39.25 4.21 0.81
N THR A 276 -39.68 4.85 1.89
CA THR A 276 -40.76 4.31 2.76
C THR A 276 -42.05 3.96 1.98
N LYS A 277 -42.26 4.56 0.79
CA LYS A 277 -43.38 4.23 -0.11
C LYS A 277 -43.01 3.27 -1.24
N ALA A 278 -41.72 3.20 -1.60
CA ALA A 278 -41.22 2.36 -2.68
C ALA A 278 -40.90 0.94 -2.20
N LEU A 279 -40.24 0.80 -1.04
CA LEU A 279 -39.82 -0.47 -0.46
C LEU A 279 -40.96 -1.47 -0.26
N PRO A 280 -42.18 -1.09 0.20
CA PRO A 280 -43.31 -2.02 0.25
C PRO A 280 -43.67 -2.61 -1.11
N LYS A 281 -43.50 -1.85 -2.20
CA LYS A 281 -43.77 -2.32 -3.56
C LYS A 281 -42.66 -3.25 -4.04
N MET A 282 -41.41 -2.95 -3.71
CA MET A 282 -40.26 -3.81 -4.04
C MET A 282 -40.34 -5.15 -3.30
N ALA A 283 -40.70 -5.13 -2.01
CA ALA A 283 -40.95 -6.34 -1.22
C ALA A 283 -42.07 -7.20 -1.83
N GLN A 284 -43.14 -6.58 -2.33
CA GLN A 284 -44.23 -7.29 -3.04
C GLN A 284 -43.81 -7.85 -4.40
N ALA A 285 -42.91 -7.16 -5.11
CA ALA A 285 -42.42 -7.58 -6.41
C ALA A 285 -41.35 -8.70 -6.33
N ALA A 286 -40.63 -8.79 -5.20
CA ALA A 286 -39.62 -9.82 -4.96
C ALA A 286 -40.25 -11.22 -4.89
N ARG A 287 -39.65 -12.16 -5.63
CA ARG A 287 -40.11 -13.56 -5.72
C ARG A 287 -39.33 -14.49 -4.81
N PHE A 288 -38.09 -14.13 -4.50
CA PHE A 288 -37.26 -14.83 -3.54
C PHE A 288 -37.50 -14.33 -2.12
N ASP A 289 -37.81 -15.26 -1.20
CA ASP A 289 -38.19 -14.93 0.19
C ASP A 289 -37.14 -14.09 0.91
N GLN A 290 -35.84 -14.42 0.75
CA GLN A 290 -34.77 -13.66 1.39
C GLN A 290 -34.66 -12.22 0.86
N LEU A 291 -34.97 -11.99 -0.41
CA LEU A 291 -34.96 -10.64 -0.99
C LEU A 291 -36.15 -9.81 -0.46
N ARG A 292 -37.32 -10.44 -0.33
CA ARG A 292 -38.50 -9.79 0.26
C ARG A 292 -38.25 -9.41 1.72
N GLU A 293 -37.72 -10.32 2.52
CA GLU A 293 -37.36 -10.06 3.93
C GLU A 293 -36.36 -8.91 4.05
N LEU A 294 -35.38 -8.85 3.15
CA LEU A 294 -34.40 -7.76 3.11
C LEU A 294 -35.06 -6.40 2.84
N PHE A 295 -36.00 -6.30 1.90
CA PHE A 295 -36.73 -5.05 1.65
C PHE A 295 -37.65 -4.65 2.81
N GLU A 296 -38.23 -5.62 3.53
CA GLU A 296 -39.04 -5.35 4.72
C GLU A 296 -38.19 -4.88 5.90
N GLN A 297 -37.00 -5.47 6.09
CA GLN A 297 -36.03 -5.01 7.09
C GLN A 297 -35.54 -3.61 6.76
N HIS A 298 -35.13 -3.38 5.52
CA HIS A 298 -34.60 -2.09 5.09
C HIS A 298 -35.67 -0.99 5.22
N LEU A 299 -36.95 -1.29 4.95
CA LEU A 299 -38.06 -0.35 5.24
C LEU A 299 -38.08 0.10 6.71
N ALA A 300 -37.88 -0.82 7.65
CA ALA A 300 -37.83 -0.48 9.07
C ALA A 300 -36.59 0.37 9.42
N GLU A 301 -35.46 0.13 8.75
CA GLU A 301 -34.25 0.95 8.87
C GLU A 301 -34.49 2.37 8.33
N THR A 302 -35.05 2.50 7.12
CA THR A 302 -35.50 3.77 6.47
C THR A 302 -36.43 4.58 7.37
N GLU A 303 -37.39 3.96 8.04
CA GLU A 303 -38.26 4.66 8.98
C GLU A 303 -37.49 5.24 10.18
N ASN A 304 -36.55 4.47 10.75
CA ASN A 304 -35.68 4.94 11.83
C ASN A 304 -34.66 6.01 11.35
N GLN A 305 -34.25 5.96 10.09
CA GLN A 305 -33.36 6.93 9.46
C GLN A 305 -34.07 8.28 9.30
N VAL A 306 -35.35 8.30 8.89
CA VAL A 306 -36.19 9.51 8.89
C VAL A 306 -36.23 10.15 10.28
N GLU A 307 -36.41 9.36 11.35
CA GLU A 307 -36.42 9.86 12.72
C GLU A 307 -35.08 10.50 13.11
N ARG A 308 -33.96 9.84 12.82
CA ARG A 308 -32.60 10.36 13.07
C ARG A 308 -32.31 11.65 12.33
N ILE A 309 -32.77 11.79 11.09
CA ILE A 309 -32.60 13.03 10.33
C ILE A 309 -33.41 14.16 10.97
N ASN A 310 -34.63 13.88 11.45
CA ASN A 310 -35.40 14.89 12.19
C ASN A 310 -34.68 15.30 13.48
N GLU A 311 -34.08 14.36 14.22
CA GLU A 311 -33.24 14.66 15.39
C GLU A 311 -32.03 15.54 15.00
N CYS A 312 -31.41 15.31 13.85
CA CYS A 312 -30.36 16.19 13.33
C CYS A 312 -30.85 17.62 13.11
N PHE A 313 -32.05 17.83 12.56
CA PHE A 313 -32.64 19.16 12.42
C PHE A 313 -32.90 19.83 13.77
N GLU A 314 -33.40 19.07 14.76
CA GLU A 314 -33.61 19.57 16.12
C GLU A 314 -32.31 20.03 16.77
N LEU A 315 -31.23 19.25 16.64
CA LEU A 315 -29.90 19.60 17.14
C LEU A 315 -29.32 20.86 16.47
N LEU A 316 -29.69 21.11 15.21
CA LEU A 316 -29.30 22.32 14.47
C LEU A 316 -30.22 23.52 14.75
N GLY A 317 -31.30 23.35 15.53
CA GLY A 317 -32.29 24.40 15.78
C GLY A 317 -33.12 24.78 14.54
N GLU A 318 -33.19 23.88 13.55
CA GLU A 318 -33.80 24.10 12.25
C GLU A 318 -35.09 23.29 12.08
N THR A 319 -36.00 23.75 11.22
CA THR A 319 -37.22 22.98 10.95
C THR A 319 -36.95 21.89 9.92
N ALA A 320 -37.27 20.64 10.24
CA ALA A 320 -37.20 19.52 9.30
C ALA A 320 -38.16 19.74 8.10
N ARG A 321 -37.59 20.13 6.96
CA ARG A 321 -38.33 20.39 5.72
C ARG A 321 -37.70 19.65 4.56
N ALA A 322 -38.32 18.55 4.15
CA ALA A 322 -37.88 17.80 2.96
C ALA A 322 -37.91 18.70 1.72
N LYS A 323 -36.85 18.64 0.90
CA LYS A 323 -36.77 19.32 -0.40
C LYS A 323 -36.83 18.25 -1.50
N PRO A 324 -37.57 18.44 -2.61
CA PRO A 324 -37.68 17.43 -3.67
C PRO A 324 -36.31 16.95 -4.19
N CYS A 325 -35.97 15.72 -3.81
CA CYS A 325 -34.77 14.99 -4.27
C CYS A 325 -35.03 14.40 -5.66
N LYS A 326 -34.51 15.06 -6.70
CA LYS A 326 -34.70 14.64 -8.10
C LYS A 326 -33.96 13.35 -8.43
N GLY A 327 -32.78 13.14 -7.83
CA GLY A 327 -32.01 11.92 -8.02
C GLY A 327 -32.82 10.70 -7.59
N MET A 328 -33.30 10.71 -6.34
CA MET A 328 -34.12 9.60 -5.82
C MET A 328 -35.44 9.43 -6.57
N MET A 329 -36.10 10.51 -7.02
CA MET A 329 -37.30 10.40 -7.86
C MET A 329 -37.03 9.59 -9.14
N GLY A 330 -35.91 9.86 -9.82
CA GLY A 330 -35.51 9.12 -11.02
C GLY A 330 -35.18 7.66 -10.73
N LEU A 331 -34.42 7.39 -9.67
CA LEU A 331 -34.08 6.02 -9.26
C LEU A 331 -35.33 5.19 -8.90
N ILE A 332 -36.31 5.80 -8.23
CA ILE A 332 -37.58 5.16 -7.91
C ILE A 332 -38.42 4.90 -9.19
N GLU A 333 -38.40 5.82 -10.15
CA GLU A 333 -39.06 5.64 -11.45
C GLU A 333 -38.43 4.47 -12.22
N GLU A 334 -37.10 4.41 -12.31
CA GLU A 334 -36.38 3.29 -12.90
C GLU A 334 -36.69 1.96 -12.17
N GLY A 335 -36.75 1.97 -10.83
CA GLY A 335 -37.16 0.81 -10.04
C GLY A 335 -38.59 0.35 -10.35
N GLN A 336 -39.51 1.29 -10.61
CA GLN A 336 -40.88 0.97 -11.04
C GLN A 336 -40.92 0.35 -12.44
N GLU A 337 -40.09 0.81 -13.37
CA GLU A 337 -39.93 0.20 -14.68
C GLU A 337 -39.37 -1.22 -14.58
N VAL A 338 -38.34 -1.42 -13.77
CA VAL A 338 -37.76 -2.74 -13.48
C VAL A 338 -38.81 -3.72 -12.93
N MET A 339 -39.64 -3.27 -11.97
CA MET A 339 -40.73 -4.09 -11.44
C MET A 339 -41.76 -4.46 -12.53
N LYS A 340 -42.07 -3.54 -13.44
CA LYS A 340 -43.02 -3.77 -14.53
C LYS A 340 -42.46 -4.77 -15.55
N GLU A 341 -41.23 -4.58 -16.00
CA GLU A 341 -40.56 -5.50 -16.92
C GLU A 341 -40.32 -6.88 -16.29
N GLY A 342 -40.06 -6.92 -14.97
CA GLY A 342 -39.86 -8.14 -14.22
C GLY A 342 -41.02 -9.13 -14.33
N GLN A 343 -42.24 -8.65 -14.58
CA GLN A 343 -43.42 -9.50 -14.79
C GLN A 343 -43.28 -10.46 -15.98
N GLU A 344 -42.46 -10.11 -16.96
CA GLU A 344 -42.19 -10.91 -18.16
C GLU A 344 -40.89 -11.73 -18.06
N LYS A 345 -40.15 -11.62 -16.93
CA LYS A 345 -38.87 -12.30 -16.70
C LYS A 345 -39.05 -13.55 -15.83
N GLU A 346 -38.14 -14.52 -15.98
CA GLU A 346 -37.99 -15.63 -15.03
C GLU A 346 -37.63 -15.12 -13.63
N ASP A 347 -37.96 -15.89 -12.60
CA ASP A 347 -37.89 -15.45 -11.20
C ASP A 347 -36.51 -14.91 -10.80
N ALA A 348 -35.45 -15.67 -11.09
CA ALA A 348 -34.09 -15.25 -10.77
C ALA A 348 -33.67 -13.98 -11.52
N ALA A 349 -34.09 -13.82 -12.78
CA ALA A 349 -33.77 -12.64 -13.58
C ALA A 349 -34.56 -11.40 -13.11
N ALA A 350 -35.81 -11.58 -12.68
CA ALA A 350 -36.63 -10.52 -12.10
C ALA A 350 -36.02 -10.02 -10.77
N ASP A 351 -35.65 -10.93 -9.87
CA ASP A 351 -35.07 -10.58 -8.57
C ASP A 351 -33.66 -9.98 -8.69
N LEU A 352 -32.81 -10.48 -9.60
CA LEU A 352 -31.52 -9.85 -9.90
C LEU A 352 -31.68 -8.43 -10.45
N ALA A 353 -32.73 -8.16 -11.23
CA ALA A 353 -33.03 -6.82 -11.69
C ALA A 353 -33.49 -5.91 -10.54
N LEU A 354 -34.31 -6.43 -9.61
CA LEU A 354 -34.70 -5.69 -8.39
C LEU A 354 -33.50 -5.36 -7.50
N ILE A 355 -32.58 -6.31 -7.32
CA ILE A 355 -31.34 -6.09 -6.58
C ILE A 355 -30.52 -4.98 -7.25
N SER A 356 -30.33 -5.03 -8.57
CA SER A 356 -29.61 -3.99 -9.30
C SER A 356 -30.23 -2.60 -9.11
N ALA A 357 -31.57 -2.50 -9.15
CA ALA A 357 -32.27 -1.24 -8.89
C ALA A 357 -32.07 -0.76 -7.43
N ALA A 358 -32.16 -1.66 -6.45
CA ALA A 358 -31.95 -1.37 -5.04
C ALA A 358 -30.51 -0.88 -4.78
N GLN A 359 -29.49 -1.56 -5.31
CA GLN A 359 -28.09 -1.14 -5.12
C GLN A 359 -27.82 0.28 -5.64
N ARG A 360 -28.48 0.70 -6.72
CA ARG A 360 -28.36 2.09 -7.20
C ARG A 360 -28.96 3.11 -6.23
N VAL A 361 -30.02 2.74 -5.52
CA VAL A 361 -30.61 3.51 -4.42
C VAL A 361 -29.63 3.55 -3.23
N GLU A 362 -29.12 2.41 -2.78
CA GLU A 362 -28.16 2.34 -1.66
C GLU A 362 -26.94 3.22 -1.92
N HIS A 363 -26.37 3.16 -3.13
CA HIS A 363 -25.21 3.99 -3.50
C HIS A 363 -25.52 5.50 -3.52
N TYR A 364 -26.76 5.88 -3.83
CA TYR A 364 -27.19 7.27 -3.73
C TYR A 364 -27.23 7.73 -2.26
N GLU A 365 -27.79 6.91 -1.38
CA GLU A 365 -27.92 7.24 0.05
C GLU A 365 -26.59 7.22 0.77
N MET A 366 -25.74 6.22 0.50
CA MET A 366 -24.36 6.18 1.01
C MET A 366 -23.58 7.45 0.66
N SER A 367 -23.76 7.98 -0.56
CA SER A 367 -23.15 9.24 -0.99
C SER A 367 -23.68 10.45 -0.20
N GLY A 368 -25.01 10.55 -0.04
CA GLY A 368 -25.66 11.61 0.74
C GLY A 368 -25.24 11.60 2.21
N TYR A 369 -25.38 10.45 2.88
CA TYR A 369 -25.00 10.30 4.28
C TYR A 369 -23.51 10.54 4.53
N THR A 370 -22.64 10.05 3.65
CA THR A 370 -21.19 10.32 3.73
C THR A 370 -20.90 11.82 3.67
N THR A 371 -21.53 12.52 2.73
CA THR A 371 -21.35 13.97 2.55
C THR A 371 -21.85 14.74 3.78
N ALA A 372 -23.07 14.46 4.24
CA ALA A 372 -23.66 15.11 5.41
C ALA A 372 -22.84 14.84 6.69
N ARG A 373 -22.38 13.59 6.91
CA ARG A 373 -21.53 13.22 8.05
C ARG A 373 -20.20 14.00 8.02
N ASN A 374 -19.55 14.08 6.86
CA ASN A 374 -18.27 14.79 6.74
C ASN A 374 -18.43 16.30 6.97
N LEU A 375 -19.53 16.91 6.49
CA LEU A 375 -19.87 18.31 6.77
C LEU A 375 -20.12 18.54 8.27
N ALA A 376 -20.93 17.68 8.91
CA ALA A 376 -21.17 17.74 10.35
C ALA A 376 -19.88 17.58 11.16
N GLN A 377 -18.95 16.73 10.72
CA GLN A 377 -17.63 16.57 11.32
C GLN A 377 -16.78 17.84 11.19
N GLN A 378 -16.78 18.47 10.01
CA GLN A 378 -16.09 19.74 9.77
C GLN A 378 -16.64 20.87 10.65
N LEU A 379 -17.95 20.90 10.86
CA LEU A 379 -18.66 21.82 11.76
C LEU A 379 -18.60 21.41 13.25
N ARG A 380 -17.89 20.32 13.57
CA ARG A 380 -17.71 19.78 14.94
C ARG A 380 -19.03 19.36 15.64
N HIS A 381 -20.08 19.04 14.89
CA HIS A 381 -21.34 18.55 15.42
C HIS A 381 -21.30 17.04 15.74
N SER A 382 -20.56 16.67 16.78
CA SER A 382 -20.31 15.27 17.15
C SER A 382 -21.57 14.39 17.32
N ALA A 383 -22.65 14.93 17.88
CA ALA A 383 -23.91 14.20 18.02
C ALA A 383 -24.55 13.88 16.66
N ILE A 384 -24.56 14.84 15.73
CA ILE A 384 -25.06 14.66 14.37
C ILE A 384 -24.20 13.64 13.62
N VAL A 385 -22.87 13.69 13.79
CA VAL A 385 -21.95 12.70 13.21
C VAL A 385 -22.31 11.28 13.67
N ALA A 386 -22.62 11.09 14.96
CA ALA A 386 -23.01 9.77 15.47
C ALA A 386 -24.32 9.26 14.85
N LEU A 387 -25.33 10.12 14.72
CA LEU A 387 -26.61 9.77 14.11
C LEU A 387 -26.44 9.38 12.63
N LEU A 388 -25.75 10.21 11.85
CA LEU A 388 -25.52 9.97 10.42
C LEU A 388 -24.61 8.77 10.16
N SER A 389 -23.62 8.51 11.02
CA SER A 389 -22.76 7.33 10.91
C SER A 389 -23.53 6.04 11.13
N LYS A 390 -24.54 6.06 12.02
CA LYS A 390 -25.41 4.90 12.22
C LYS A 390 -26.25 4.60 10.98
N SER A 391 -26.84 5.63 10.36
CA SER A 391 -27.61 5.46 9.12
C SER A 391 -26.74 4.95 7.98
N LEU A 392 -25.56 5.54 7.79
CA LEU A 392 -24.62 5.09 6.76
C LEU A 392 -24.24 3.61 6.91
N ALA A 393 -24.01 3.15 8.15
CA ALA A 393 -23.67 1.76 8.40
C ALA A 393 -24.82 0.79 8.09
N GLU A 394 -26.07 1.24 8.21
CA GLU A 394 -27.24 0.45 7.81
C GLU A 394 -27.29 0.33 6.27
N GLU A 395 -27.06 1.41 5.52
CA GLU A 395 -27.02 1.36 4.04
C GLU A 395 -25.87 0.47 3.52
N GLU A 396 -24.68 0.61 4.11
CA GLU A 396 -23.53 -0.23 3.77
C GLU A 396 -23.84 -1.71 4.02
N ASN A 397 -24.57 -2.02 5.09
CA ASN A 397 -25.00 -3.37 5.40
C ASN A 397 -26.10 -3.87 4.44
N ALA A 398 -27.06 -3.02 4.07
CA ALA A 398 -28.10 -3.35 3.10
C ALA A 398 -27.49 -3.73 1.74
N ASP A 399 -26.53 -2.96 1.21
CA ASP A 399 -25.82 -3.29 -0.04
C ASP A 399 -25.03 -4.62 0.05
N LEU A 400 -24.37 -4.88 1.18
CA LEU A 400 -23.66 -6.15 1.40
C LEU A 400 -24.62 -7.35 1.38
N LEU A 401 -25.79 -7.22 2.01
CA LEU A 401 -26.81 -8.26 2.02
C LEU A 401 -27.41 -8.46 0.62
N LEU A 402 -27.64 -7.39 -0.14
CA LEU A 402 -28.07 -7.47 -1.54
C LEU A 402 -27.06 -8.25 -2.41
N ASN A 403 -25.75 -7.99 -2.24
CA ASN A 403 -24.70 -8.74 -2.91
C ASN A 403 -24.70 -10.24 -2.54
N GLN A 404 -24.96 -10.57 -1.28
CA GLN A 404 -25.06 -11.96 -0.83
C GLN A 404 -26.25 -12.69 -1.45
N VAL A 405 -27.41 -12.03 -1.52
CA VAL A 405 -28.61 -12.58 -2.18
C VAL A 405 -28.36 -12.75 -3.69
N ALA A 406 -27.74 -11.76 -4.34
CA ALA A 406 -27.40 -11.82 -5.76
C ALA A 406 -26.51 -13.03 -6.10
N ARG A 407 -25.46 -13.28 -5.29
CA ARG A 407 -24.59 -14.47 -5.48
C ARG A 407 -25.37 -15.77 -5.36
N SER A 408 -26.32 -15.84 -4.42
CA SER A 408 -27.17 -17.03 -4.24
C SER A 408 -28.04 -17.28 -5.47
N LEU A 409 -28.66 -16.24 -6.02
CA LEU A 409 -29.45 -16.31 -7.26
C LEU A 409 -28.59 -16.69 -8.48
N MET A 410 -27.40 -16.10 -8.62
CA MET A 410 -26.47 -16.39 -9.72
C MET A 410 -25.89 -17.80 -9.66
N SER A 411 -25.73 -18.40 -8.47
CA SER A 411 -25.18 -19.75 -8.31
C SER A 411 -26.05 -20.85 -8.94
N VAL A 412 -27.34 -20.56 -9.17
CA VAL A 412 -28.30 -21.47 -9.81
C VAL A 412 -28.29 -21.30 -11.34
N ALA A 413 -27.68 -20.23 -11.86
CA ALA A 413 -27.59 -19.95 -13.28
C ALA A 413 -26.42 -20.71 -13.94
N LYS A 414 -26.66 -21.26 -15.13
CA LYS A 414 -25.63 -21.96 -15.91
C LYS A 414 -24.61 -20.94 -16.45
N MET A 415 -23.33 -21.08 -16.12
CA MET A 415 -22.29 -20.19 -16.64
C MET A 415 -22.15 -20.36 -18.17
N PRO A 416 -22.18 -19.26 -18.95
CA PRO A 416 -21.84 -19.30 -20.36
C PRO A 416 -20.33 -19.57 -20.56
N ALA A 417 -19.94 -19.91 -21.80
CA ALA A 417 -18.53 -19.99 -22.17
C ALA A 417 -17.82 -18.64 -21.97
N ALA A 418 -16.54 -18.66 -21.61
CA ALA A 418 -15.74 -17.46 -21.46
C ALA A 418 -15.62 -16.71 -22.80
N LEU A 419 -15.71 -15.38 -22.74
CA LEU A 419 -15.34 -14.54 -23.88
C LEU A 419 -13.81 -14.48 -23.92
N GLU A 420 -13.20 -15.26 -24.80
CA GLU A 420 -11.76 -15.14 -25.08
C GLU A 420 -11.48 -13.74 -25.62
N GLN A 421 -10.51 -13.04 -25.03
CA GLN A 421 -9.99 -11.79 -25.61
C GLN A 421 -9.36 -12.15 -26.95
N ALA A 422 -9.84 -11.54 -28.04
CA ALA A 422 -9.17 -11.65 -29.32
C ALA A 422 -7.74 -11.10 -29.19
N GLU A 423 -6.75 -11.91 -29.61
CA GLU A 423 -5.31 -11.64 -29.54
C GLU A 423 -4.87 -10.29 -30.11
#